data_AF-A0A5J4TQ92-F1
#
_entry.id   AF-A0A5J4TQ92-F1
#
_cell.length_a   1.000
_cell.length_b   1.000
_cell.length_c   1.000
_cell.angle_alpha   90.00
_cell.angle_beta   90.00
_cell.angle_gamma   90.00
#
_symmetry.space_group_name_H-M   'P 1'
#
loop_
_entity.id
_entity.type
_entity.pdbx_description
1 polymer ?
#
loop_
_entity_poly.entity_id
_entity_poly.type
_entity_poly.pdbx_seq_one_letter_code
_entity_poly.pdbx_strand_id
1 'polypeptide(L)'
;MAACSNAIKYAKAYEDFNINGVYPNFEDQSYKFYLPENYWQSKVKGYLSQDKHKKRDKANNVQDSDFDYLKQLFKVSNCSICGCKFTFDNKPTLDRIDNSKGHSKDNILPCCLCLPTNLTDIDVYHLIRKWITGALSNVIHRVNRSGIDFIKRLWYDKDNKKVTVLTTDHRITHVVGVDFNSLYPSVMSSEPHKFIKYTGGKMYMCGSYTGKIMGDTDHSKQTILRIINSNKRFTQEGRLFIAEVKGHIQEDYLNDFINFPPILRNYEFTTDERTIGSYMYSHMKDNTIKTDQKQRKLTNLSSTM
;
A
#
# COMPACT_ATOMS: atom_id res chain seq x y z
N MET A 1 17.02 -5.20 0.86
CA MET A 1 17.32 -4.09 -0.08
C MET A 1 16.15 -3.17 -0.38
N ALA A 2 14.92 -3.66 -0.54
CA ALA A 2 13.81 -2.86 -1.06
C ALA A 2 13.36 -1.68 -0.16
N ALA A 3 13.83 -1.59 1.09
CA ALA A 3 13.39 -0.57 2.04
C ALA A 3 13.91 0.86 1.76
N CYS A 4 15.03 1.04 1.04
CA CYS A 4 15.70 2.35 0.96
C CYS A 4 15.35 3.19 -0.27
N SER A 5 14.96 2.58 -1.39
CA SER A 5 14.60 3.30 -2.63
C SER A 5 13.33 4.16 -2.47
N ASN A 6 12.40 3.73 -1.61
CA ASN A 6 11.12 4.42 -1.46
C ASN A 6 11.21 5.64 -0.52
N ALA A 7 12.10 5.66 0.47
CA ALA A 7 12.13 6.69 1.52
C ALA A 7 12.56 8.09 1.04
N ILE A 8 13.55 8.19 0.15
CA ILE A 8 14.08 9.48 -0.38
C ILE A 8 13.03 10.20 -1.22
N LYS A 9 12.23 9.40 -1.91
CA LYS A 9 11.30 9.80 -2.95
C LYS A 9 10.04 10.49 -2.36
N TYR A 10 9.69 10.21 -1.09
CA TYR A 10 8.60 10.85 -0.36
C TYR A 10 9.01 12.13 0.39
N ALA A 11 10.26 12.26 0.85
CA ALA A 11 10.74 13.47 1.55
C ALA A 11 10.56 14.74 0.71
N LYS A 12 10.74 14.64 -0.61
CA LYS A 12 10.50 15.73 -1.56
C LYS A 12 9.03 16.08 -1.79
N ALA A 13 8.09 15.20 -1.50
CA ALA A 13 6.67 15.44 -1.80
C ALA A 13 5.96 16.33 -0.75
N TYR A 14 6.61 16.60 0.40
CA TYR A 14 6.05 17.36 1.53
C TYR A 14 6.98 18.43 2.06
N GLU A 15 8.05 18.77 1.34
CA GLU A 15 8.96 19.85 1.70
C GLU A 15 8.19 21.16 1.97
N ASP A 16 7.07 21.36 1.24
CA ASP A 16 6.22 22.54 1.33
C ASP A 16 4.89 22.32 2.10
N PHE A 17 4.69 21.17 2.76
CA PHE A 17 3.43 20.90 3.47
C PHE A 17 3.36 21.66 4.80
N ASN A 18 2.54 22.70 4.84
CA ASN A 18 2.23 23.47 6.05
C ASN A 18 0.92 22.98 6.69
N ILE A 19 0.98 22.47 7.92
CA ILE A 19 -0.22 22.02 8.67
C ILE A 19 -1.23 23.14 8.93
N ASN A 20 -0.78 24.39 8.96
CA ASN A 20 -1.60 25.59 9.12
C ASN A 20 -1.87 26.28 7.77
N GLY A 21 -1.45 25.66 6.66
CA GLY A 21 -1.67 26.18 5.31
C GLY A 21 -3.15 26.08 4.93
N VAL A 22 -3.67 27.12 4.29
CA VAL A 22 -5.00 27.10 3.69
C VAL A 22 -4.86 26.57 2.27
N TYR A 23 -5.41 25.39 2.01
CA TYR A 23 -5.33 24.72 0.71
C TYR A 23 -6.62 24.92 -0.09
N PRO A 24 -6.57 24.98 -1.43
CA PRO A 24 -7.75 25.12 -2.26
C PRO A 24 -8.73 23.96 -2.02
N ASN A 25 -9.99 24.30 -1.74
CA ASN A 25 -11.07 23.31 -1.62
C ASN A 25 -11.49 22.80 -3.00
N PHE A 26 -11.83 21.52 -3.09
CA PHE A 26 -12.51 20.97 -4.26
C PHE A 26 -14.00 21.27 -4.21
N GLU A 27 -14.58 21.63 -5.35
CA GLU A 27 -16.02 21.51 -5.55
C GLU A 27 -16.36 20.05 -5.85
N ASP A 28 -16.66 19.30 -4.79
CA ASP A 28 -17.27 17.99 -4.90
C ASP A 28 -18.74 18.15 -5.33
N GLN A 29 -19.08 17.65 -6.52
CA GLN A 29 -20.45 17.68 -7.07
C GLN A 29 -21.34 16.56 -6.52
N SER A 30 -20.82 15.67 -5.66
CA SER A 30 -21.60 14.58 -5.08
C SER A 30 -22.63 15.09 -4.06
N TYR A 31 -23.62 14.24 -3.78
CA TYR A 31 -24.70 14.57 -2.85
C TYR A 31 -24.17 14.83 -1.44
N LYS A 32 -24.72 15.86 -0.80
CA LYS A 32 -24.45 16.19 0.60
C LYS A 32 -24.66 14.96 1.49
N PHE A 33 -23.73 14.72 2.40
CA PHE A 33 -23.80 13.60 3.32
C PHE A 33 -25.00 13.77 4.27
N TYR A 34 -25.78 12.71 4.42
CA TYR A 34 -26.68 12.53 5.57
C TYR A 34 -26.15 11.36 6.38
N LEU A 35 -26.16 11.46 7.72
CA LEU A 35 -25.64 10.42 8.60
C LEU A 35 -26.65 9.27 8.73
N PRO A 36 -26.35 8.06 8.22
CA PRO A 36 -27.18 6.87 8.45
C PRO A 36 -26.91 6.30 9.86
N GLU A 37 -27.94 5.75 10.51
CA GLU A 37 -27.83 5.23 11.89
C GLU A 37 -26.88 4.03 11.99
N ASN A 38 -26.94 3.10 11.03
CA ASN A 38 -26.01 1.97 10.95
C ASN A 38 -24.54 2.41 10.77
N TYR A 39 -24.31 3.49 10.02
CA TYR A 39 -22.98 4.08 9.88
C TYR A 39 -22.51 4.65 11.23
N TRP A 40 -23.36 5.36 11.95
CA TRP A 40 -23.04 5.91 13.27
C TRP A 40 -22.67 4.82 14.28
N GLN A 41 -23.48 3.78 14.39
CA GLN A 41 -23.22 2.64 15.29
C GLN A 41 -21.87 1.97 14.99
N SER A 42 -21.51 1.87 13.70
CA SER A 42 -20.19 1.35 13.28
C SER A 42 -19.05 2.27 13.73
N LYS A 43 -19.22 3.59 13.61
CA LYS A 43 -18.23 4.58 14.04
C LYS A 43 -18.02 4.59 15.56
N VAL A 44 -19.09 4.54 16.35
CA VAL A 44 -19.03 4.47 17.82
C VAL A 44 -18.20 3.27 18.28
N LYS A 45 -18.46 2.08 17.72
CA LYS A 45 -17.66 0.87 17.98
C LYS A 45 -16.18 1.06 17.65
N GLY A 46 -15.90 1.72 16.52
CA GLY A 46 -14.54 2.07 16.11
C GLY A 46 -13.81 2.99 17.10
N TYR A 47 -14.47 4.05 17.57
CA TYR A 47 -13.90 4.99 18.54
C TYR A 47 -13.62 4.31 19.89
N LEU A 48 -14.57 3.53 20.40
CA LEU A 48 -14.42 2.76 21.64
C LEU A 48 -13.25 1.77 21.57
N SER A 49 -13.06 1.10 20.43
CA SER A 49 -11.94 0.18 20.21
C SER A 49 -10.60 0.91 20.25
N GLN A 50 -10.49 2.06 19.56
CA GLN A 50 -9.28 2.88 19.55
C GLN A 50 -8.90 3.38 20.95
N ASP A 51 -9.86 3.87 21.71
CA ASP A 51 -9.62 4.40 23.05
C ASP A 51 -9.34 3.30 24.07
N LYS A 52 -9.97 2.11 23.90
CA LYS A 52 -9.61 0.91 24.67
C LYS A 52 -8.17 0.50 24.42
N HIS A 53 -7.74 0.46 23.15
CA HIS A 53 -6.39 0.04 22.78
C HIS A 53 -5.31 0.96 23.37
N LYS A 54 -5.54 2.28 23.37
CA LYS A 54 -4.60 3.27 23.94
C LYS A 54 -4.85 3.58 25.42
N LYS A 55 -5.68 2.79 26.11
CA LYS A 55 -5.99 2.91 27.56
C LYS A 55 -6.48 4.31 27.97
N ARG A 56 -7.26 4.98 27.12
CA ARG A 56 -7.86 6.28 27.45
C ARG A 56 -9.11 6.10 28.30
N ASP A 57 -9.47 7.16 29.03
CA ASP A 57 -10.79 7.25 29.66
C ASP A 57 -11.88 7.27 28.60
N LYS A 58 -12.97 6.56 28.88
CA LYS A 58 -14.11 6.33 27.97
C LYS A 58 -15.45 6.65 28.64
N ALA A 59 -15.45 7.11 29.90
CA ALA A 59 -16.68 7.36 30.66
C ALA A 59 -17.63 8.30 29.91
N ASN A 60 -17.07 9.31 29.23
CA ASN A 60 -17.82 10.34 28.51
C ASN A 60 -17.68 10.23 26.99
N ASN A 61 -17.28 9.08 26.46
CA ASN A 61 -17.20 8.89 25.01
C ASN A 61 -18.58 9.02 24.36
N VAL A 62 -18.61 9.52 23.12
CA VAL A 62 -19.82 9.53 22.28
C VAL A 62 -20.42 8.13 22.17
N GLN A 63 -21.76 8.07 22.26
CA GLN A 63 -22.55 6.85 22.27
C GLN A 63 -23.53 6.81 21.09
N ASP A 64 -24.14 5.65 20.86
CA ASP A 64 -25.20 5.49 19.84
C ASP A 64 -26.36 6.48 20.06
N SER A 65 -26.68 6.80 21.32
CA SER A 65 -27.70 7.78 21.72
C SER A 65 -27.40 9.22 21.29
N ASP A 66 -26.16 9.53 20.89
CA ASP A 66 -25.78 10.88 20.45
C ASP A 66 -26.03 11.11 18.95
N PHE A 67 -26.74 10.19 18.30
CA PHE A 67 -27.01 10.20 16.86
C PHE A 67 -27.53 11.54 16.34
N ASP A 68 -28.56 12.09 16.96
CA ASP A 68 -29.18 13.35 16.50
C ASP A 68 -28.22 14.54 16.62
N TYR A 69 -27.42 14.57 17.68
CA TYR A 69 -26.37 15.58 17.87
C TYR A 69 -25.33 15.50 16.74
N LEU A 70 -24.82 14.30 16.42
CA LEU A 70 -23.80 14.14 15.37
C LEU A 70 -24.36 14.32 13.97
N LYS A 71 -25.61 13.90 13.74
CA LYS A 71 -26.32 14.14 12.48
C LYS A 71 -26.45 15.63 12.21
N GLN A 72 -26.83 16.41 13.21
CA GLN A 72 -26.91 17.86 13.08
C GLN A 72 -25.51 18.47 12.93
N LEU A 73 -24.51 18.02 13.70
CA LEU A 73 -23.13 18.48 13.61
C LEU A 73 -22.60 18.34 12.18
N PHE A 74 -22.65 17.14 11.59
CA PHE A 74 -22.17 16.92 10.22
C PHE A 74 -22.99 17.65 9.15
N LYS A 75 -24.25 18.00 9.42
CA LYS A 75 -25.09 18.76 8.49
C LYS A 75 -24.67 20.23 8.39
N VAL A 76 -24.24 20.84 9.49
CA VAL A 76 -23.95 22.28 9.60
C VAL A 76 -22.45 22.60 9.61
N SER A 77 -21.60 21.61 9.86
CA SER A 77 -20.14 21.78 9.88
C SER A 77 -19.48 21.30 8.59
N ASN A 78 -18.24 21.75 8.42
CA ASN A 78 -17.29 21.24 7.45
C ASN A 78 -16.15 20.53 8.18
N CYS A 79 -15.23 19.92 7.42
CA CYS A 79 -14.00 19.39 7.98
C CYS A 79 -13.22 20.49 8.72
N SER A 80 -12.87 20.23 9.97
CA SER A 80 -12.17 21.21 10.82
C SER A 80 -10.70 21.40 10.44
N ILE A 81 -10.13 20.47 9.67
CA ILE A 81 -8.75 20.56 9.18
C ILE A 81 -8.68 21.26 7.82
N CYS A 82 -9.43 20.77 6.82
CA CYS A 82 -9.34 21.29 5.46
C CYS A 82 -10.47 22.24 5.04
N GLY A 83 -11.56 22.32 5.79
CA GLY A 83 -12.72 23.15 5.43
C GLY A 83 -13.67 22.53 4.39
N CYS A 84 -13.38 21.34 3.86
CA CYS A 84 -14.24 20.67 2.89
C CYS A 84 -15.62 20.30 3.46
N LYS A 85 -16.64 20.38 2.60
CA LYS A 85 -18.00 19.89 2.90
C LYS A 85 -18.02 18.36 2.99
N PHE A 86 -18.95 17.83 3.77
CA PHE A 86 -19.18 16.39 3.87
C PHE A 86 -20.14 15.89 2.80
N THR A 87 -19.72 14.85 2.09
CA THR A 87 -20.46 14.19 1.01
C THR A 87 -20.40 12.68 1.15
N PHE A 88 -21.10 11.93 0.30
CA PHE A 88 -21.00 10.46 0.30
C PHE A 88 -19.60 9.96 -0.09
N ASP A 89 -18.85 10.72 -0.89
CA ASP A 89 -17.47 10.38 -1.25
C ASP A 89 -16.47 10.92 -0.22
N ASN A 90 -16.78 12.06 0.40
CA ASN A 90 -16.03 12.66 1.50
C ASN A 90 -16.73 12.48 2.86
N LYS A 91 -16.87 11.23 3.32
CA LYS A 91 -17.61 10.91 4.55
C LYS A 91 -16.93 11.51 5.81
N PRO A 92 -17.70 12.08 6.75
CA PRO A 92 -17.16 12.62 7.99
C PRO A 92 -16.69 11.53 8.96
N THR A 93 -15.76 11.91 9.82
CA THR A 93 -15.31 11.22 11.02
C THR A 93 -15.14 12.25 12.15
N LEU A 94 -14.88 11.77 13.36
CA LEU A 94 -14.46 12.60 14.49
C LEU A 94 -12.95 12.46 14.66
N ASP A 95 -12.26 13.60 14.73
CA ASP A 95 -10.89 13.70 15.20
C ASP A 95 -10.86 14.22 16.63
N ARG A 96 -9.83 13.88 17.39
CA ARG A 96 -9.69 14.34 18.78
C ARG A 96 -8.93 15.65 18.83
N ILE A 97 -9.40 16.59 19.65
CA ILE A 97 -8.68 17.84 19.93
C ILE A 97 -7.42 17.52 20.75
N ASP A 98 -7.58 16.74 21.83
CA ASP A 98 -6.51 16.22 22.65
C ASP A 98 -6.41 14.69 22.49
N ASN A 99 -5.31 14.24 21.91
CA ASN A 99 -5.04 12.82 21.65
C ASN A 99 -4.76 11.99 22.91
N SER A 100 -4.59 12.61 24.08
CA SER A 100 -4.49 11.93 25.37
C SER A 100 -5.86 11.54 25.94
N LYS A 101 -6.95 12.19 25.49
CA LYS A 101 -8.32 11.99 25.96
C LYS A 101 -9.16 11.15 24.98
N GLY A 102 -10.26 10.59 25.47
CA GLY A 102 -11.22 9.83 24.64
C GLY A 102 -12.03 10.72 23.69
N HIS A 103 -12.91 10.10 22.89
CA HIS A 103 -13.82 10.82 22.00
C HIS A 103 -15.07 11.33 22.73
N SER A 104 -14.91 12.26 23.68
CA SER A 104 -16.04 12.97 24.31
C SER A 104 -16.52 14.14 23.44
N LYS A 105 -17.77 14.58 23.61
CA LYS A 105 -18.38 15.65 22.80
C LYS A 105 -17.59 16.96 22.81
N ASP A 106 -16.92 17.26 23.91
CA ASP A 106 -16.06 18.43 24.12
C ASP A 106 -14.63 18.26 23.57
N ASN A 107 -14.23 17.03 23.22
CA ASN A 107 -12.88 16.70 22.74
C ASN A 107 -12.87 16.22 21.28
N ILE A 108 -13.94 16.45 20.53
CA ILE A 108 -14.06 16.02 19.13
C ILE A 108 -14.22 17.20 18.17
N LEU A 109 -13.69 17.04 16.97
CA LEU A 109 -13.95 17.90 15.84
C LEU A 109 -14.39 17.06 14.63
N PRO A 110 -15.37 17.53 13.84
CA PRO A 110 -15.73 16.88 12.60
C PRO A 110 -14.57 17.03 11.61
N CYS A 111 -14.07 15.92 11.08
CA CYS A 111 -12.98 15.87 10.11
C CYS A 111 -13.35 14.91 8.99
N CYS A 112 -12.86 15.12 7.77
CA CYS A 112 -12.96 14.09 6.74
C CYS A 112 -11.85 13.05 6.91
N LEU A 113 -12.06 11.85 6.34
CA LEU A 113 -10.99 10.84 6.27
C LEU A 113 -9.87 11.22 5.29
N CYS A 114 -10.06 12.29 4.51
CA CYS A 114 -9.04 12.87 3.67
C CYS A 114 -8.15 13.74 4.55
N LEU A 115 -6.95 13.28 4.88
CA LEU A 115 -5.90 14.18 5.37
C LEU A 115 -5.77 15.34 4.36
N PRO A 116 -5.51 16.58 4.81
CA PRO A 116 -5.18 17.68 3.91
C PRO A 116 -4.07 17.19 2.97
N THR A 117 -4.43 17.09 1.70
CA THR A 117 -3.57 16.64 0.63
C THR A 117 -3.67 17.70 -0.44
N ASN A 118 -2.53 18.15 -0.93
CA ASN A 118 -2.39 19.03 -2.09
C ASN A 118 -2.64 18.26 -3.40
N LEU A 119 -3.29 17.08 -3.33
CA LEU A 119 -3.81 16.38 -4.50
C LEU A 119 -5.02 17.16 -5.02
N THR A 120 -4.78 18.04 -5.98
CA THR A 120 -5.81 18.89 -6.57
C THR A 120 -6.71 18.24 -7.62
N ASP A 121 -6.40 17.00 -8.02
CA ASP A 121 -7.06 16.27 -9.09
C ASP A 121 -7.71 14.99 -8.54
N ILE A 122 -9.04 14.92 -8.65
CA ILE A 122 -9.86 13.83 -8.14
C ILE A 122 -9.57 12.49 -8.85
N ASP A 123 -9.22 12.52 -10.14
CA ASP A 123 -8.84 11.32 -10.88
C ASP A 123 -7.51 10.78 -10.38
N VAL A 124 -6.58 11.66 -10.02
CA VAL A 124 -5.29 11.27 -9.42
C VAL A 124 -5.52 10.67 -8.03
N TYR A 125 -6.41 11.25 -7.23
CA TYR A 125 -6.81 10.68 -5.93
C TYR A 125 -7.41 9.27 -6.09
N HIS A 126 -8.38 9.10 -7.01
CA HIS A 126 -8.98 7.79 -7.27
C HIS A 126 -7.99 6.80 -7.84
N LEU A 127 -7.08 7.22 -8.74
CA LEU A 127 -6.00 6.39 -9.25
C LEU A 127 -5.13 5.87 -8.11
N ILE A 128 -4.69 6.74 -7.18
CA ILE A 128 -3.89 6.33 -6.02
C ILE A 128 -4.69 5.37 -5.12
N ARG A 129 -5.95 5.70 -4.82
CA ARG A 129 -6.83 4.91 -3.94
C ARG A 129 -7.15 3.53 -4.51
N LYS A 130 -7.38 3.41 -5.82
CA LYS A 130 -7.72 2.15 -6.51
C LYS A 130 -6.69 1.05 -6.25
N TRP A 131 -5.42 1.42 -6.09
CA TRP A 131 -4.32 0.48 -5.88
C TRP A 131 -4.01 0.24 -4.39
N ILE A 132 -4.71 0.91 -3.48
CA ILE A 132 -4.63 0.63 -2.04
C ILE A 132 -5.60 -0.51 -1.73
N THR A 133 -5.11 -1.73 -1.84
CA THR A 133 -5.83 -2.95 -1.43
C THR A 133 -5.23 -3.52 -0.16
N GLY A 134 -6.07 -4.17 0.66
CA GLY A 134 -5.60 -4.90 1.84
C GLY A 134 -4.79 -6.15 1.47
N ALA A 135 -4.42 -6.94 2.47
CA ALA A 135 -3.70 -8.17 2.21
C ALA A 135 -4.53 -9.19 1.41
N LEU A 136 -3.87 -9.84 0.44
CA LEU A 136 -4.44 -10.94 -0.32
C LEU A 136 -4.61 -12.14 0.61
N SER A 137 -5.86 -12.44 0.97
CA SER A 137 -6.23 -13.63 1.75
C SER A 137 -7.11 -14.52 0.90
N ASN A 138 -6.51 -15.52 0.27
CA ASN A 138 -7.22 -16.51 -0.54
C ASN A 138 -7.33 -17.82 0.23
N VAL A 139 -8.56 -18.30 0.44
CA VAL A 139 -8.80 -19.65 0.95
C VAL A 139 -8.76 -20.61 -0.24
N ILE A 140 -7.75 -21.46 -0.29
CA ILE A 140 -7.67 -22.51 -1.31
C ILE A 140 -8.47 -23.71 -0.79
N HIS A 141 -9.61 -24.03 -1.42
CA HIS A 141 -10.47 -25.17 -1.06
C HIS A 141 -9.86 -26.54 -1.39
N ARG A 142 -8.60 -26.61 -1.83
CA ARG A 142 -7.91 -27.83 -2.26
C ARG A 142 -6.96 -28.31 -1.19
N VAL A 143 -7.13 -29.56 -0.77
CA VAL A 143 -6.22 -30.25 0.14
C VAL A 143 -5.11 -30.91 -0.70
N ASN A 144 -3.85 -30.70 -0.31
CA ASN A 144 -2.69 -31.39 -0.88
C ASN A 144 -1.97 -32.14 0.25
N ARG A 145 -1.90 -33.47 0.16
CA ARG A 145 -1.26 -34.34 1.16
C ARG A 145 0.03 -34.92 0.61
N SER A 146 1.11 -34.74 1.37
CA SER A 146 2.38 -35.42 1.10
C SER A 146 2.20 -36.94 1.09
N GLY A 147 2.89 -37.62 0.19
CA GLY A 147 2.89 -39.07 0.01
C GLY A 147 1.62 -39.62 -0.65
N ILE A 148 0.52 -38.87 -0.69
CA ILE A 148 -0.78 -39.35 -1.19
C ILE A 148 -1.13 -38.71 -2.54
N ASP A 149 -1.12 -37.38 -2.59
CA ASP A 149 -1.60 -36.63 -3.75
C ASP A 149 -0.46 -36.34 -4.75
N PHE A 150 -0.83 -36.01 -5.99
CA PHE A 150 0.10 -35.68 -7.08
C PHE A 150 0.07 -34.18 -7.40
N ILE A 151 1.20 -33.65 -7.88
CA ILE A 151 1.35 -32.23 -8.22
C ILE A 151 0.35 -31.87 -9.32
N LYS A 152 -0.43 -30.81 -9.08
CA LYS A 152 -1.40 -30.26 -10.03
C LYS A 152 -0.78 -29.05 -10.73
N ARG A 153 -0.99 -28.92 -12.04
CA ARG A 153 -0.49 -27.80 -12.86
C ARG A 153 -1.66 -27.12 -13.58
N LEU A 154 -1.65 -25.79 -13.61
CA LEU A 154 -2.58 -25.04 -14.45
C LEU A 154 -2.13 -25.15 -15.91
N TRP A 155 -3.07 -25.35 -16.81
CA TRP A 155 -2.83 -25.41 -18.24
C TRP A 155 -3.89 -24.60 -18.97
N TYR A 156 -3.44 -23.60 -19.73
CA TYR A 156 -4.25 -22.82 -20.63
C TYR A 156 -4.41 -23.57 -21.96
N ASP A 157 -5.66 -23.90 -22.25
CA ASP A 157 -6.11 -24.44 -23.53
C ASP A 157 -6.42 -23.27 -24.48
N LYS A 158 -5.62 -23.13 -25.53
CA LYS A 158 -5.72 -22.04 -26.51
C LYS A 158 -6.97 -22.16 -27.39
N ASP A 159 -7.41 -23.38 -27.69
CA ASP A 159 -8.55 -23.63 -28.57
C ASP A 159 -9.86 -23.30 -27.86
N ASN A 160 -9.99 -23.74 -26.61
CA ASN A 160 -11.18 -23.52 -25.80
C ASN A 160 -11.14 -22.23 -24.97
N LYS A 161 -10.02 -21.50 -24.99
CA LYS A 161 -9.75 -20.28 -24.19
C LYS A 161 -10.03 -20.47 -22.69
N LYS A 162 -9.67 -21.63 -22.15
CA LYS A 162 -9.95 -22.01 -20.75
C LYS A 162 -8.72 -22.47 -20.01
N VAL A 163 -8.67 -22.17 -18.71
CA VAL A 163 -7.67 -22.73 -17.80
C VAL A 163 -8.21 -24.03 -17.22
N THR A 164 -7.43 -25.10 -17.37
CA THR A 164 -7.71 -26.42 -16.82
C THR A 164 -6.64 -26.80 -15.79
N VAL A 165 -6.95 -27.79 -14.96
CA VAL A 165 -6.03 -28.30 -13.95
C VAL A 165 -5.61 -29.71 -14.37
N LEU A 166 -4.34 -29.88 -14.72
CA LEU A 166 -3.77 -31.17 -15.04
C LEU A 166 -3.15 -31.81 -13.79
N THR A 167 -3.25 -33.13 -13.70
CA THR A 167 -2.56 -33.91 -12.67
C THR A 167 -1.29 -34.49 -13.28
N THR A 168 -0.14 -34.15 -12.73
CA THR A 168 1.14 -34.73 -13.15
C THR A 168 1.32 -36.11 -12.53
N ASP A 169 2.31 -36.86 -13.01
CA ASP A 169 2.79 -38.12 -12.42
C ASP A 169 3.76 -37.91 -11.24
N HIS A 170 4.09 -36.66 -10.90
CA HIS A 170 4.95 -36.33 -9.77
C HIS A 170 4.18 -36.35 -8.44
N ARG A 171 4.50 -37.31 -7.59
CA ARG A 171 3.93 -37.42 -6.24
C ARG A 171 4.44 -36.28 -5.35
N ILE A 172 3.54 -35.65 -4.60
CA ILE A 172 3.91 -34.63 -3.62
C ILE A 172 4.68 -35.33 -2.50
N THR A 173 5.95 -34.97 -2.30
CA THR A 173 6.78 -35.55 -1.23
C THR A 173 6.83 -34.68 0.01
N HIS A 174 6.68 -33.36 -0.15
CA HIS A 174 6.77 -32.38 0.94
C HIS A 174 5.80 -31.23 0.67
N VAL A 175 5.25 -30.66 1.74
CA VAL A 175 4.44 -29.44 1.69
C VAL A 175 5.11 -28.41 2.58
N VAL A 176 5.39 -27.23 2.03
CA VAL A 176 6.08 -26.14 2.74
C VAL A 176 5.19 -24.90 2.72
N GLY A 177 4.88 -24.37 3.90
CA GLY A 177 4.33 -23.03 4.06
C GLY A 177 5.47 -22.02 4.09
N VAL A 178 5.45 -21.04 3.21
CA VAL A 178 6.42 -19.93 3.20
C VAL A 178 5.70 -18.69 3.66
N ASP A 179 6.22 -18.08 4.73
CA ASP A 179 5.79 -16.75 5.17
C ASP A 179 6.91 -15.74 4.94
N PHE A 180 6.53 -14.53 4.56
CA PHE A 180 7.47 -13.45 4.30
C PHE A 180 7.71 -12.67 5.59
N ASN A 181 8.95 -12.70 6.07
CA ASN A 181 9.38 -11.74 7.08
C ASN A 181 9.26 -10.32 6.50
N SER A 182 8.38 -9.49 7.10
CA SER A 182 8.06 -8.13 6.64
C SER A 182 7.33 -8.06 5.29
N LEU A 183 6.30 -8.90 5.09
CA LEU A 183 5.40 -8.90 3.90
C LEU A 183 4.95 -7.49 3.46
N TYR A 184 4.75 -6.59 4.43
CA TYR A 184 4.63 -5.15 4.19
C TYR A 184 5.76 -4.43 4.93
N PRO A 185 6.71 -3.77 4.26
CA PRO A 185 7.31 -2.60 4.88
C PRO A 185 6.15 -1.62 5.05
N SER A 186 5.70 -1.38 6.29
CA SER A 186 4.42 -0.70 6.58
C SER A 186 4.28 0.57 5.75
N VAL A 187 3.51 0.48 4.66
CA VAL A 187 3.51 1.51 3.62
C VAL A 187 2.76 2.77 4.07
N MET A 188 2.05 2.68 5.20
CA MET A 188 1.24 3.72 5.81
C MET A 188 1.15 3.50 7.33
N SER A 189 2.27 3.64 8.05
CA SER A 189 2.28 3.53 9.52
C SER A 189 2.91 4.78 10.16
N SER A 190 2.13 5.43 11.01
CA SER A 190 2.56 6.52 11.89
C SER A 190 3.37 6.03 13.10
N GLU A 191 3.61 4.71 13.22
CA GLU A 191 4.47 4.15 14.26
C GLU A 191 5.97 4.35 13.91
N PRO A 192 6.78 4.86 14.86
CA PRO A 192 8.19 5.09 14.65
C PRO A 192 8.99 3.78 14.55
N HIS A 193 9.83 3.66 13.53
CA HIS A 193 10.64 2.50 13.23
C HIS A 193 12.09 2.88 12.92
N LYS A 194 13.03 2.23 13.61
CA LYS A 194 14.49 2.47 13.55
C LYS A 194 15.14 2.34 12.16
N PHE A 195 14.47 1.66 11.23
CA PHE A 195 14.93 1.53 9.85
C PHE A 195 14.47 2.68 8.93
N ILE A 196 13.59 3.55 9.40
CA ILE A 196 13.07 4.72 8.68
C ILE A 196 13.82 5.98 9.17
N LYS A 197 15.12 6.03 8.91
CA LYS A 197 16.00 7.08 9.45
C LYS A 197 15.76 8.47 8.85
N TYR A 198 15.08 8.54 7.70
CA TYR A 198 14.99 9.74 6.86
C TYR A 198 13.72 10.57 7.08
N THR A 199 12.82 10.12 7.95
CA THR A 199 11.56 10.82 8.30
C THR A 199 11.28 10.76 9.82
N GLY A 200 12.33 10.84 10.65
CA GLY A 200 12.19 10.78 12.11
C GLY A 200 11.61 9.46 12.64
N GLY A 201 11.76 8.38 11.88
CA GLY A 201 11.22 7.06 12.20
C GLY A 201 9.83 6.75 11.65
N LYS A 202 9.04 7.69 11.11
CA LYS A 202 7.59 7.47 10.82
C LYS A 202 7.24 7.65 9.33
N MET A 203 6.23 6.96 8.80
CA MET A 203 5.84 7.04 7.37
C MET A 203 4.35 7.42 7.18
N TYR A 204 4.05 8.41 6.33
CA TYR A 204 2.71 9.00 6.16
C TYR A 204 2.22 9.01 4.68
N MET A 205 0.90 9.11 4.43
CA MET A 205 0.22 9.00 3.11
C MET A 205 0.45 10.18 2.14
N CYS A 206 0.54 9.93 0.81
CA CYS A 206 0.76 10.90 -0.31
C CYS A 206 -0.01 12.23 -0.17
N GLY A 207 0.73 13.34 -0.12
CA GLY A 207 0.20 14.69 0.13
C GLY A 207 0.24 15.66 -1.04
N SER A 208 0.80 15.32 -2.21
CA SER A 208 0.84 16.20 -3.41
C SER A 208 1.21 15.44 -4.69
N TYR A 209 0.97 16.02 -5.87
CA TYR A 209 1.43 15.49 -7.18
C TYR A 209 1.98 16.61 -8.07
N THR A 210 2.94 16.28 -8.95
CA THR A 210 3.54 17.26 -9.89
C THR A 210 2.88 17.29 -11.27
N GLY A 211 2.01 16.33 -11.57
CA GLY A 211 1.35 16.20 -12.87
C GLY A 211 0.94 14.77 -13.22
N LYS A 212 0.07 14.66 -14.23
CA LYS A 212 -0.43 13.42 -14.82
C LYS A 212 -0.14 13.46 -16.32
N ILE A 213 0.40 12.37 -16.88
CA ILE A 213 0.69 12.27 -18.32
C ILE A 213 -0.11 11.10 -18.87
N MET A 214 -0.99 11.39 -19.85
CA MET A 214 -1.72 10.34 -20.58
C MET A 214 -0.87 9.82 -21.73
N GLY A 215 -0.72 8.50 -21.82
CA GLY A 215 0.07 7.83 -22.88
C GLY A 215 -0.71 7.61 -24.18
N ASP A 216 -1.51 8.58 -24.60
CA ASP A 216 -2.40 8.55 -25.77
C ASP A 216 -1.67 8.80 -27.10
N THR A 217 -0.61 9.60 -27.10
CA THR A 217 0.20 9.94 -28.28
C THR A 217 1.60 9.31 -28.20
N ASP A 218 2.26 9.16 -29.35
CA ASP A 218 3.64 8.64 -29.36
C ASP A 218 4.61 9.58 -28.63
N HIS A 219 4.37 10.90 -28.71
CA HIS A 219 5.14 11.88 -27.96
C HIS A 219 4.99 11.70 -26.44
N SER A 220 3.76 11.53 -25.94
CA SER A 220 3.52 11.34 -24.50
C SER A 220 4.05 10.00 -24.01
N LYS A 221 3.93 8.92 -24.80
CA LYS A 221 4.56 7.61 -24.52
C LYS A 221 6.08 7.70 -24.43
N GLN A 222 6.74 8.39 -25.35
CA GLN A 222 8.19 8.61 -25.30
C GLN A 222 8.59 9.40 -24.05
N THR A 223 7.81 10.41 -23.67
CA THR A 223 8.03 11.19 -22.45
C THR A 223 7.92 10.31 -21.20
N ILE A 224 6.89 9.48 -21.12
CA ILE A 224 6.70 8.50 -20.03
C ILE A 224 7.90 7.54 -19.96
N LEU A 225 8.33 6.98 -21.08
CA LEU A 225 9.49 6.07 -21.14
C LEU A 225 10.78 6.75 -20.68
N ARG A 226 11.00 8.02 -21.05
CA ARG A 226 12.16 8.80 -20.57
C ARG A 226 12.13 8.97 -19.05
N ILE A 227 10.96 9.21 -18.46
CA ILE A 227 10.82 9.32 -17.00
C ILE A 227 11.12 7.99 -16.31
N ILE A 228 10.54 6.88 -16.82
CA ILE A 228 10.71 5.53 -16.26
C ILE A 228 12.19 5.09 -16.31
N ASN A 229 12.85 5.33 -17.45
CA ASN A 229 14.22 4.89 -17.71
C ASN A 229 15.28 5.89 -17.23
N SER A 230 14.88 7.05 -16.70
CA SER A 230 15.83 8.07 -16.24
C SER A 230 16.68 7.58 -15.07
N ASN A 231 18.00 7.75 -15.19
CA ASN A 231 18.94 7.50 -14.10
C ASN A 231 18.76 8.49 -12.92
N LYS A 232 18.03 9.60 -13.12
CA LYS A 232 17.70 10.53 -12.03
C LYS A 232 16.98 9.85 -10.87
N ARG A 233 16.33 8.70 -11.10
CA ARG A 233 15.69 7.87 -10.06
C ARG A 233 16.64 7.43 -8.94
N PHE A 234 17.96 7.46 -9.16
CA PHE A 234 18.98 7.13 -8.17
C PHE A 234 19.63 8.37 -7.52
N THR A 235 19.13 9.56 -7.82
CA THR A 235 19.68 10.85 -7.37
C THR A 235 18.64 11.61 -6.55
N GLN A 236 19.06 12.70 -5.91
CA GLN A 236 18.14 13.62 -5.22
C GLN A 236 17.15 14.29 -6.18
N GLU A 237 17.39 14.31 -7.48
CA GLU A 237 16.46 14.83 -8.49
C GLU A 237 15.36 13.82 -8.89
N GLY A 238 15.40 12.59 -8.37
CA GLY A 238 14.46 11.53 -8.68
C GLY A 238 13.04 11.84 -8.19
N ARG A 239 12.04 11.56 -9.03
CA ARG A 239 10.61 11.69 -8.69
C ARG A 239 9.96 10.33 -8.44
N LEU A 240 9.02 10.26 -7.50
CA LEU A 240 8.05 9.16 -7.45
C LEU A 240 7.10 9.26 -8.62
N PHE A 241 6.73 8.11 -9.16
CA PHE A 241 5.67 8.02 -10.16
C PHE A 241 4.87 6.75 -9.92
N ILE A 242 3.60 6.80 -10.29
CA ILE A 242 2.72 5.64 -10.46
C ILE A 242 2.54 5.49 -11.97
N ALA A 243 2.76 4.28 -12.47
CA ALA A 243 2.55 3.96 -13.88
C ALA A 243 1.46 2.89 -13.99
N GLU A 244 0.35 3.22 -14.65
CA GLU A 244 -0.64 2.23 -15.07
C GLU A 244 -0.22 1.72 -16.46
N VAL A 245 0.11 0.44 -16.54
CA VAL A 245 0.55 -0.22 -17.77
C VAL A 245 -0.44 -1.30 -18.15
N LYS A 246 -0.86 -1.31 -19.42
CA LYS A 246 -1.63 -2.42 -19.97
C LYS A 246 -0.66 -3.51 -20.42
N GLY A 247 -0.39 -4.46 -19.52
CA GLY A 247 0.40 -5.64 -19.85
C GLY A 247 -0.35 -6.58 -20.81
N HIS A 248 0.39 -7.23 -21.71
CA HIS A 248 -0.12 -8.31 -22.54
C HIS A 248 0.93 -9.43 -22.55
N ILE A 249 0.51 -10.63 -22.17
CA ILE A 249 1.29 -11.85 -22.39
C ILE A 249 0.76 -12.44 -23.69
N GLN A 250 1.64 -12.67 -24.66
CA GLN A 250 1.22 -13.35 -25.89
C GLN A 250 0.71 -14.74 -25.53
N GLU A 251 -0.34 -15.18 -26.22
CA GLU A 251 -1.05 -16.40 -25.89
C GLU A 251 -0.13 -17.63 -25.87
N ASP A 252 0.91 -17.63 -26.70
CA ASP A 252 1.91 -18.67 -26.79
C ASP A 252 2.72 -18.87 -25.51
N TYR A 253 2.89 -17.81 -24.70
CA TYR A 253 3.64 -17.86 -23.45
C TYR A 253 2.76 -17.99 -22.20
N LEU A 254 1.43 -18.02 -22.33
CA LEU A 254 0.54 -18.09 -21.16
C LEU A 254 0.85 -19.29 -20.27
N ASN A 255 1.15 -20.45 -20.86
CA ASN A 255 1.51 -21.65 -20.10
C ASN A 255 2.84 -21.56 -19.35
N ASP A 256 3.75 -20.71 -19.82
CA ASP A 256 5.04 -20.47 -19.15
C ASP A 256 4.87 -19.58 -17.91
N PHE A 257 3.90 -18.66 -17.92
CA PHE A 257 3.68 -17.70 -16.84
C PHE A 257 2.49 -18.04 -15.91
N ILE A 258 1.59 -18.93 -16.32
CA ILE A 258 0.39 -19.26 -15.53
C ILE A 258 0.71 -20.05 -14.25
N ASN A 259 1.79 -20.83 -14.29
CA ASN A 259 2.34 -21.46 -13.11
C ASN A 259 3.52 -20.59 -12.70
N PHE A 260 3.38 -19.80 -11.64
CA PHE A 260 4.46 -18.99 -11.08
C PHE A 260 5.03 -19.71 -9.83
N PRO A 261 5.67 -20.89 -9.96
CA PRO A 261 6.10 -21.64 -8.80
C PRO A 261 7.25 -20.89 -8.11
N PRO A 262 7.24 -20.76 -6.77
CA PRO A 262 8.45 -20.39 -6.06
C PRO A 262 9.49 -21.51 -6.25
N ILE A 263 10.59 -21.23 -6.93
CA ILE A 263 11.67 -22.20 -7.11
C ILE A 263 12.62 -22.05 -5.92
N LEU A 264 12.42 -22.86 -4.89
CA LEU A 264 13.33 -22.89 -3.74
C LEU A 264 14.56 -23.75 -4.08
N ARG A 265 15.73 -23.12 -4.15
CA ARG A 265 17.00 -23.81 -4.39
C ARG A 265 17.96 -23.55 -3.24
N ASN A 266 18.69 -24.59 -2.87
CA ASN A 266 19.87 -24.44 -2.04
C ASN A 266 21.02 -23.97 -2.94
N TYR A 267 21.21 -22.66 -3.02
CA TYR A 267 22.07 -21.99 -4.00
C TYR A 267 23.35 -21.48 -3.34
N GLU A 268 24.48 -21.74 -3.98
CA GLU A 268 25.78 -21.17 -3.61
C GLU A 268 26.07 -19.97 -4.52
N PHE A 269 26.39 -18.83 -3.91
CA PHE A 269 26.76 -17.61 -4.62
C PHE A 269 27.88 -16.87 -3.90
N THR A 270 28.63 -16.06 -4.64
CA THR A 270 29.65 -15.17 -4.08
C THR A 270 29.00 -13.84 -3.71
N THR A 271 29.31 -13.29 -2.54
CA THR A 271 28.83 -11.96 -2.11
C THR A 271 29.68 -10.82 -2.68
N ASP A 272 30.15 -10.98 -3.92
CA ASP A 272 30.85 -9.94 -4.67
C ASP A 272 29.87 -8.96 -5.32
N GLU A 273 30.36 -7.77 -5.65
CA GLU A 273 29.54 -6.69 -6.20
C GLU A 273 28.82 -7.06 -7.49
N ARG A 274 29.46 -7.87 -8.34
CA ARG A 274 28.90 -8.32 -9.61
C ARG A 274 27.67 -9.22 -9.41
N THR A 275 27.69 -10.07 -8.39
CA THR A 275 26.68 -11.09 -8.15
C THR A 275 25.47 -10.54 -7.38
N ILE A 276 25.71 -9.74 -6.33
CA ILE A 276 24.63 -9.22 -5.45
C ILE A 276 24.21 -7.79 -5.79
N GLY A 277 24.93 -7.14 -6.71
CA GLY A 277 24.73 -5.75 -7.11
C GLY A 277 25.39 -4.75 -6.15
N SER A 278 25.79 -3.60 -6.70
CA SER A 278 26.48 -2.50 -6.00
C SER A 278 25.77 -2.03 -4.73
N TYR A 279 24.44 -2.00 -4.77
CA TYR A 279 23.64 -1.63 -3.62
C TYR A 279 23.84 -2.60 -2.44
N MET A 280 23.77 -3.93 -2.66
CA MET A 280 23.97 -4.86 -1.55
C MET A 280 25.37 -4.92 -1.07
N TYR A 281 26.30 -4.88 -2.00
CA TYR A 281 27.70 -4.91 -1.68
C TYR A 281 28.09 -3.75 -0.76
N SER A 282 27.64 -2.53 -1.09
CA SER A 282 27.84 -1.34 -0.26
C SER A 282 27.15 -1.49 1.10
N HIS A 283 25.87 -1.89 1.13
CA HIS A 283 25.15 -2.07 2.39
C HIS A 283 25.79 -3.13 3.31
N MET A 284 26.31 -4.22 2.74
CA MET A 284 27.03 -5.23 3.51
C MET A 284 28.30 -4.63 4.11
N LYS A 285 29.11 -3.90 3.33
CA LYS A 285 30.30 -3.21 3.83
C LYS A 285 29.97 -2.22 4.94
N ASP A 286 28.98 -1.36 4.72
CA ASP A 286 28.57 -0.31 5.67
C ASP A 286 28.05 -0.88 7.00
N ASN A 287 27.57 -2.12 6.99
CA ASN A 287 27.08 -2.82 8.19
C ASN A 287 28.05 -3.88 8.69
N THR A 288 29.33 -3.84 8.27
CA THR A 288 30.38 -4.78 8.71
C THR A 288 30.07 -6.26 8.39
N ILE A 289 29.22 -6.50 7.39
CA ILE A 289 28.90 -7.84 6.88
C ILE A 289 29.96 -8.22 5.84
N LYS A 290 30.59 -9.38 6.03
CA LYS A 290 31.65 -9.90 5.14
C LYS A 290 31.15 -10.06 3.69
N THR A 291 31.81 -9.36 2.76
CA THR A 291 31.62 -9.47 1.30
C THR A 291 32.64 -10.41 0.67
N ASP A 292 32.53 -10.64 -0.65
CA ASP A 292 33.52 -11.38 -1.45
C ASP A 292 33.79 -12.81 -0.98
N GLN A 293 32.77 -13.44 -0.37
CA GLN A 293 32.84 -14.80 0.13
C GLN A 293 31.72 -15.65 -0.48
N LYS A 294 31.97 -16.96 -0.60
CA LYS A 294 30.93 -17.90 -0.96
C LYS A 294 29.94 -18.06 0.19
N GLN A 295 28.65 -17.96 -0.12
CA GLN A 295 27.56 -18.25 0.80
C GLN A 295 26.61 -19.25 0.16
N ARG A 296 26.12 -20.16 1.00
CA ARG A 296 25.08 -21.13 0.64
C ARG A 296 23.79 -20.80 1.36
N LYS A 297 22.72 -20.52 0.62
CA LYS A 297 21.42 -20.12 1.17
C LYS A 297 20.29 -20.85 0.44
N LEU A 298 19.22 -21.13 1.18
CA LEU A 298 17.95 -21.49 0.58
C LEU A 298 17.32 -20.21 0.02
N THR A 299 17.23 -20.12 -1.30
CA THR A 299 16.80 -18.91 -2.03
C THR A 299 15.63 -19.25 -2.95
N ASN A 300 14.67 -18.33 -3.05
CA ASN A 300 13.60 -18.40 -4.04
C ASN A 300 14.08 -17.75 -5.36
N LEU A 301 14.12 -18.52 -6.44
CA LEU A 301 14.50 -18.07 -7.77
C LEU A 301 13.25 -17.84 -8.62
N SER A 302 13.31 -16.85 -9.50
CA SER A 302 12.27 -16.57 -10.51
C SER A 302 12.40 -17.44 -11.76
N SER A 303 13.48 -18.22 -11.89
CA SER A 303 13.76 -19.09 -13.03
C SER A 303 14.72 -20.22 -12.65
N THR A 304 14.78 -21.26 -13.49
CA THR A 304 15.67 -22.42 -13.35
C THR A 304 17.07 -22.22 -13.95
N MET A 305 17.39 -21.04 -14.49
CA MET A 305 18.70 -20.73 -15.07
C MET A 305 19.85 -20.91 -14.07
#